data_AF-A0A6G5NHW6-F1
#
_entry.id   AF-A0A6G5NHW6-F1
#
_cell.length_a   1.000
_cell.length_b   1.000
_cell.length_c   1.000
_cell.angle_alpha   90.00
_cell.angle_beta   90.00
_cell.angle_gamma   90.00
#
_symmetry.space_group_name_H-M   'P 1'
#
loop_
_entity.id
_entity.type
_entity.pdbx_description
1 polymer ?
#
loop_
_entity_poly.entity_id
_entity_poly.type
_entity_poly.pdbx_seq_one_letter_code
_entity_poly.pdbx_strand_id
1 'polypeptide(L)'
;IGQLSTIPPKQRTPEAIQEYIKNKRNLPHEAFKGGFILEKIANPLSTGELNLINTNVDDNPSVTFNYFKHPYDLQRCVDGIRMATKIAQSEHVTN
;
A
#
# COMPACT_ATOMS: atom_id res chain seq x y z
N ILE A 1 -2.52 1.28 12.10
CA ILE A 1 -3.97 1.55 12.00
C ILE A 1 -4.31 1.78 10.53
N GLY A 2 -5.41 1.21 10.04
CA GLY A 2 -5.86 1.38 8.65
C GLY A 2 -5.82 0.11 7.80
N GLN A 3 -4.65 -0.48 7.58
CA GLN A 3 -4.48 -1.65 6.69
C GLN A 3 -4.57 -3.01 7.40
N LEU A 4 -5.20 -3.98 6.74
CA LEU A 4 -5.20 -5.43 7.04
C LEU A 4 -3.80 -6.08 7.10
N SER A 5 -2.74 -5.32 6.83
CA SER A 5 -1.37 -5.81 6.64
C SER A 5 -0.59 -6.06 7.92
N THR A 6 -1.17 -5.87 9.12
CA THR A 6 -0.42 -6.07 10.37
C THR A 6 -0.21 -7.55 10.73
N ILE A 7 -1.00 -8.47 10.16
CA ILE A 7 -0.84 -9.91 10.35
C ILE A 7 -0.18 -10.52 9.09
N PRO A 8 0.98 -11.19 9.20
CA PRO A 8 1.60 -11.90 8.09
C PRO A 8 0.64 -12.92 7.46
N PRO A 9 0.63 -13.10 6.12
CA PRO A 9 -0.33 -13.98 5.45
C PRO A 9 -0.44 -15.39 6.05
N LYS A 10 0.69 -16.03 6.39
CA LYS A 10 0.74 -17.37 6.99
C LYS A 10 0.16 -17.44 8.40
N GLN A 11 -0.05 -16.29 9.05
CA GLN A 11 -0.55 -16.18 10.43
C GLN A 11 -2.01 -15.66 10.49
N ARG A 12 -2.66 -15.44 9.34
CA ARG A 12 -4.05 -14.95 9.26
C ARG A 12 -5.06 -16.09 9.48
N THR A 13 -5.03 -16.70 10.66
CA THR A 13 -6.07 -17.68 11.03
C THR A 13 -7.43 -16.99 11.17
N PRO A 14 -8.57 -17.73 11.07
CA PRO A 14 -9.89 -17.16 11.30
C PRO A 14 -9.99 -16.41 12.63
N GLU A 15 -9.40 -16.94 13.70
CA GLU A 15 -9.39 -16.34 15.04
C GLU A 15 -8.64 -15.01 15.05
N ALA A 16 -7.44 -14.98 14.47
CA ALA A 16 -6.63 -13.76 14.38
C ALA A 16 -7.31 -12.68 13.53
N ILE A 17 -8.03 -13.08 12.47
CA ILE A 17 -8.84 -12.17 11.65
C ILE A 17 -10.00 -11.61 12.47
N GLN A 18 -10.74 -12.45 13.20
CA GLN A 18 -11.87 -12.02 14.03
C GLN A 18 -11.43 -11.09 15.16
N GLU A 19 -10.32 -11.41 15.83
CA GLU A 19 -9.73 -10.56 16.85
C GLU A 19 -9.31 -9.21 16.26
N TYR A 20 -8.66 -9.20 15.09
CA TYR A 20 -8.31 -7.96 14.38
C TYR A 20 -9.55 -7.12 14.05
N ILE A 21 -10.62 -7.73 13.53
CA ILE A 21 -11.88 -7.04 13.22
C ILE A 21 -12.49 -6.43 14.48
N LYS A 22 -12.52 -7.17 15.59
CA LYS A 22 -13.03 -6.70 16.89
C LYS A 22 -12.21 -5.50 17.38
N ASN A 23 -10.88 -5.59 17.34
CA ASN A 23 -9.99 -4.52 17.77
C ASN A 23 -10.09 -3.28 16.87
N LYS A 24 -10.31 -3.47 15.56
CA LYS A 24 -10.58 -2.38 14.59
C LYS A 24 -11.83 -1.57 14.93
N ARG A 25 -12.87 -2.21 15.48
CA ARG A 25 -14.09 -1.51 15.91
C ARG A 25 -13.88 -0.65 17.16
N ASN A 26 -12.84 -0.95 17.95
CA ASN A 26 -12.53 -0.28 19.22
C ASN A 26 -11.35 0.71 19.09
N LEU A 27 -11.03 1.17 17.87
CA LEU A 27 -9.96 2.14 17.68
C LEU A 27 -10.34 3.49 18.30
N PRO A 28 -9.42 4.16 19.02
CA PRO A 28 -9.71 5.47 19.58
C PRO A 28 -10.00 6.45 18.45
N HIS A 29 -11.00 7.31 18.63
CA HIS A 29 -11.39 8.32 17.64
C HIS A 29 -10.20 9.21 17.22
N GLU A 30 -9.32 9.53 18.17
CA GLU A 30 -8.07 10.26 17.97
C GLU A 30 -7.13 9.61 16.93
N ALA A 31 -7.16 8.28 16.76
CA ALA A 31 -6.34 7.59 15.76
C ALA A 31 -6.72 7.90 14.30
N PHE A 32 -7.87 8.56 14.09
CA PHE A 32 -8.34 9.02 12.80
C PHE A 32 -8.51 10.54 12.75
N LYS A 33 -7.93 11.31 13.69
CA LYS A 33 -7.83 12.77 13.56
C LYS A 33 -6.77 13.15 12.53
N GLY A 34 -7.04 12.84 11.27
CA GLY A 34 -6.19 13.11 10.12
C GLY A 34 -6.73 12.47 8.85
N GLY A 35 -6.20 12.90 7.71
CA GLY A 35 -6.51 12.34 6.39
C GLY A 35 -5.25 11.83 5.70
N PHE A 36 -5.43 10.91 4.75
CA PHE A 36 -4.35 10.47 3.86
C PHE A 36 -4.72 10.84 2.42
N ILE A 37 -3.75 11.40 1.69
CA ILE A 37 -3.81 11.47 0.22
C ILE A 37 -2.87 10.38 -0.29
N LEU A 38 -3.41 9.44 -1.07
CA LEU A 38 -2.65 8.35 -1.66
C LEU A 38 -2.51 8.61 -3.16
N GLU A 39 -1.27 8.54 -3.65
CA GLU A 39 -0.95 8.63 -5.07
C GLU A 39 -0.63 7.22 -5.60
N LYS A 40 -1.09 6.93 -6.81
CA LYS A 40 -0.79 5.68 -7.51
C LYS A 40 -0.66 5.95 -9.00
N ILE A 41 0.45 5.49 -9.57
CA ILE A 41 0.67 5.53 -11.01
C ILE A 41 -0.23 4.51 -11.71
N ALA A 42 -1.07 4.99 -12.62
CA ALA A 42 -1.78 4.15 -13.56
C ALA A 42 -0.85 3.74 -14.71
N ASN A 43 -0.93 2.46 -15.11
CA ASN A 43 -0.24 1.89 -16.28
C ASN A 43 1.27 2.20 -16.31
N PRO A 44 2.06 1.73 -15.32
CA PRO A 44 3.51 1.92 -15.34
C PRO A 44 4.13 1.22 -16.57
N LEU A 45 5.20 1.81 -17.10
CA LEU A 45 6.01 1.21 -18.17
C LEU A 45 7.01 0.17 -17.65
N SER A 46 7.35 0.24 -16.36
CA SER A 46 8.21 -0.71 -15.68
C SER A 46 7.50 -2.05 -15.50
N THR A 47 8.20 -3.13 -15.88
CA THR A 47 7.71 -4.50 -15.73
C THR A 47 8.67 -5.32 -14.87
N GLY A 48 8.09 -6.10 -13.96
CA GLY A 48 8.79 -7.07 -13.11
C GLY A 48 8.73 -8.49 -13.66
N GLU A 49 9.33 -9.42 -12.92
CA GLU A 49 9.33 -10.85 -13.22
C GLU A 49 8.87 -11.65 -12.00
N LEU A 50 8.13 -12.74 -12.25
CA LEU A 50 7.64 -13.68 -11.27
C LEU A 50 7.87 -15.09 -11.81
N ASN A 51 8.75 -15.85 -11.16
CA ASN A 51 9.10 -17.20 -11.59
C ASN A 51 8.96 -18.18 -10.43
N LEU A 52 8.39 -19.36 -10.70
CA LEU A 52 8.45 -20.48 -9.77
C LEU A 52 9.90 -20.94 -9.64
N ILE A 53 10.37 -21.14 -8.42
CA ILE A 53 11.72 -21.69 -8.17
C ILE A 53 11.73 -23.21 -8.15
N ASN A 54 10.57 -23.83 -7.90
CA ASN A 54 10.33 -25.26 -7.87
C ASN A 54 8.82 -25.55 -8.02
N THR A 55 8.42 -26.82 -7.91
CA THR A 55 7.01 -27.25 -8.00
C THR A 55 6.31 -27.37 -6.65
N ASN A 56 6.98 -27.05 -5.54
CA ASN A 56 6.39 -27.06 -4.21
C ASN A 56 5.53 -25.80 -4.02
N VAL A 57 4.24 -25.99 -3.76
CA VAL A 57 3.27 -24.89 -3.64
C VAL A 57 3.44 -24.07 -2.36
N ASP A 58 4.13 -24.59 -1.35
CA ASP A 58 4.36 -23.92 -0.07
C ASP A 58 5.57 -22.95 -0.09
N ASP A 59 6.41 -23.07 -1.13
CA ASP A 59 7.60 -22.26 -1.29
C ASP A 59 7.30 -20.94 -2.02
N ASN A 60 7.98 -19.88 -1.60
CA ASN A 60 7.81 -18.57 -2.23
C ASN A 60 8.48 -18.55 -3.62
N PRO A 61 7.87 -17.91 -4.62
CA PRO A 61 8.49 -17.74 -5.94
C PRO A 61 9.64 -16.71 -5.88
N SER A 62 10.44 -16.67 -6.94
CA SER A 62 11.40 -15.59 -7.18
C SER A 62 10.66 -14.40 -7.78
N VAL A 63 10.81 -13.23 -7.15
CA VAL A 63 10.11 -12.00 -7.53
C VAL A 63 11.12 -10.88 -7.74
N THR A 64 11.06 -10.23 -8.89
CA THR A 64 11.74 -8.96 -9.14
C THR A 64 10.70 -7.94 -9.55
N PHE A 65 10.37 -6.98 -8.68
CA PHE A 65 9.31 -6.00 -8.97
C PHE A 65 9.69 -4.98 -10.04
N ASN A 66 10.96 -4.55 -10.10
CA ASN A 66 11.47 -3.51 -11.01
C ASN A 66 10.70 -2.17 -10.92
N TYR A 67 10.22 -1.78 -9.73
CA TYR A 67 9.56 -0.48 -9.57
C TYR A 67 10.46 0.66 -10.03
N PHE A 68 9.90 1.57 -10.84
CA PHE A 68 10.60 2.74 -11.39
C PHE A 68 11.79 2.44 -12.29
N LYS A 69 11.90 1.21 -12.83
CA LYS A 69 12.94 0.84 -13.80
C LYS A 69 12.88 1.71 -15.06
N HIS A 70 11.68 2.03 -15.54
CA HIS A 70 11.50 3.01 -16.60
C HIS A 70 11.45 4.43 -15.98
N PRO A 71 12.33 5.36 -16.39
CA PRO A 71 12.48 6.66 -15.72
C PRO A 71 11.20 7.50 -15.73
N TYR A 72 10.36 7.33 -16.76
CA TYR A 72 9.06 8.01 -16.86
C TYR A 72 8.10 7.67 -15.71
N ASP A 73 8.16 6.45 -15.15
CA ASP A 73 7.28 6.09 -14.03
C ASP A 73 7.65 6.88 -12.78
N LEU A 74 8.95 7.04 -12.50
CA LEU A 74 9.40 7.87 -11.38
C LEU A 74 9.01 9.33 -11.57
N GLN A 75 9.15 9.85 -12.80
CA GLN A 75 8.76 11.21 -13.13
C GLN A 75 7.28 11.45 -12.82
N ARG A 76 6.40 10.54 -13.26
CA ARG A 76 4.95 10.62 -12.97
C ARG A 76 4.64 10.52 -11.47
N CYS A 77 5.35 9.65 -10.74
CA CYS A 77 5.25 9.57 -9.27
C CYS A 77 5.48 10.95 -8.64
N VAL A 78 6.61 11.58 -9.01
CA VAL A 78 7.03 12.87 -8.47
C VAL A 78 6.00 13.96 -8.79
N ASP A 79 5.46 13.96 -9.99
CA ASP A 79 4.41 14.93 -10.38
C ASP A 79 3.11 14.70 -9.61
N GLY A 80 2.72 13.45 -9.37
CA GLY A 80 1.57 13.09 -8.54
C GLY A 80 1.74 13.54 -7.09
N ILE A 81 2.92 13.32 -6.49
CA ILE A 81 3.23 13.78 -5.13
C ILE A 81 3.21 15.30 -5.04
N ARG A 82 3.78 16.02 -6.01
CA ARG A 82 3.70 17.49 -6.07
C ARG A 82 2.25 17.98 -6.10
N MET A 83 1.38 17.30 -6.84
CA MET A 83 -0.04 17.61 -6.87
C MET A 83 -0.70 17.35 -5.51
N ALA A 84 -0.44 16.20 -4.89
CA ALA A 84 -0.94 15.87 -3.56
C ALA A 84 -0.53 16.92 -2.51
N THR A 85 0.71 17.41 -2.55
CA THR A 85 1.17 18.51 -1.70
C THR A 85 0.38 19.80 -1.91
N LYS A 86 0.14 20.19 -3.17
CA LYS A 86 -0.67 21.38 -3.48
C LYS A 86 -2.10 21.26 -2.95
N ILE A 87 -2.72 20.08 -3.08
CA ILE A 87 -4.05 19.80 -2.53
C ILE A 87 -4.04 19.93 -1.01
N ALA A 88 -3.06 19.30 -0.35
CA ALA A 88 -2.92 19.33 1.11
C ALA A 88 -2.72 20.75 1.67
N GLN A 89 -2.16 21.67 0.86
CA GLN A 89 -1.93 23.08 1.20
C GLN A 89 -3.05 24.02 0.74
N SER A 90 -4.12 23.49 0.14
CA SER A 90 -5.24 24.31 -0.30
C SER A 90 -6.12 24.74 0.87
N GLU A 91 -6.78 25.89 0.74
CA GLU A 91 -7.68 26.46 1.75
C GLU A 91 -8.76 25.48 2.22
N HIS A 92 -9.26 24.62 1.34
CA HIS A 92 -10.30 23.62 1.70
C HIS A 92 -9.78 22.49 2.60
N VAL A 93 -8.47 22.29 2.67
CA VAL A 93 -7.84 21.27 3.52
C VAL A 93 -7.24 21.89 4.80
N THR A 94 -6.77 23.13 4.72
CA THR A 94 -6.08 23.80 5.84
C THR A 94 -6.96 24.72 6.70
N ASN A 95 -8.19 25.06 6.27
CA ASN A 95 -9.13 25.89 7.04
C ASN A 95 -9.92 25.11 8.10
#